data_AF-A0A5J6UES1-F1
#
_entry.id   AF-A0A5J6UES1-F1
#
_cell.length_a   1.000
_cell.length_b   1.000
_cell.length_c   1.000
_cell.angle_alpha   90.00
_cell.angle_beta   90.00
_cell.angle_gamma   90.00
#
_symmetry.space_group_name_H-M   'P 1'
#
loop_
_entity.id
_entity.type
_entity.pdbx_description
1 polymer ?
#
loop_
_entity_poly.entity_id
_entity_poly.type
_entity_poly.pdbx_seq_one_letter_code
_entity_poly.pdbx_strand_id
1 'polypeptide(L)'
;MRFRRLGEGSGDKYLSAPGDPVRIYNPEALQRGTRAICLTEGEFDCVVAELCDMPCIGLPGAQSWQPAWTRLLEQYDSVFFLQDDDDAGRTMAKALAKPLRSNLRTIVMNGGDVTSFFLEHGREALREKVLGKQQERS
;
A
#
# COMPACT_ATOMS: atom_id res chain seq x y z
N MET A 1 -10.34 -6.44 12.77
CA MET A 1 -9.27 -7.45 12.65
C MET A 1 -9.56 -8.27 11.40
N ARG A 2 -8.58 -8.33 10.48
CA ARG A 2 -8.66 -9.20 9.31
C ARG A 2 -7.93 -10.51 9.58
N PHE A 3 -8.45 -11.58 9.00
CA PHE A 3 -7.89 -12.91 9.12
C PHE A 3 -7.56 -13.44 7.73
N ARG A 4 -6.36 -14.01 7.57
CA ARG A 4 -5.95 -14.69 6.34
C ARG A 4 -6.22 -16.18 6.48
N ARG A 5 -6.89 -16.75 5.49
CA ARG A 5 -7.04 -18.20 5.40
C ARG A 5 -5.69 -18.85 5.10
N LEU A 6 -5.34 -19.91 5.85
CA LEU A 6 -4.14 -20.70 5.61
C LEU A 6 -4.47 -21.92 4.71
N GLY A 7 -3.58 -22.26 3.77
CA GLY A 7 -3.71 -23.43 2.88
C GLY A 7 -4.64 -23.25 1.66
N GLU A 8 -5.00 -24.34 0.99
CA GLU A 8 -5.79 -24.37 -0.27
C GLU A 8 -7.29 -24.66 -0.08
N GLY A 9 -7.81 -24.53 1.15
CA GLY A 9 -9.23 -24.73 1.44
C GLY A 9 -10.19 -23.82 0.64
N SER A 10 -11.47 -24.17 0.60
CA SER A 10 -12.51 -23.33 -0.02
C SER A 10 -12.84 -22.10 0.85
N GLY A 11 -13.03 -20.93 0.24
CA GLY A 11 -13.47 -19.69 0.91
C GLY A 11 -12.57 -18.49 0.65
N ASP A 12 -13.03 -17.30 1.07
CA ASP A 12 -12.34 -16.03 0.84
C ASP A 12 -10.91 -16.02 1.41
N LYS A 13 -9.96 -15.44 0.65
CA LYS A 13 -8.55 -15.31 1.04
C LYS A 13 -8.40 -14.47 2.31
N TYR A 14 -9.30 -13.50 2.50
CA TYR A 14 -9.36 -12.60 3.64
C TYR A 14 -10.77 -12.54 4.24
N LEU A 15 -10.85 -12.67 5.55
CA LEU A 15 -12.09 -12.57 6.34
C LEU A 15 -12.03 -11.34 7.25
N SER A 16 -13.17 -10.71 7.50
CA SER A 16 -13.30 -9.61 8.47
C SER A 16 -14.38 -9.94 9.49
N ALA A 17 -14.18 -9.59 10.75
CA ALA A 17 -15.22 -9.75 11.77
C ALA A 17 -16.38 -8.75 11.52
N PRO A 18 -17.65 -9.17 11.65
CA PRO A 18 -18.79 -8.26 11.53
C PRO A 18 -18.73 -7.13 12.57
N GLY A 19 -18.91 -5.88 12.12
CA GLY A 19 -18.93 -4.70 13.00
C GLY A 19 -17.57 -4.13 13.37
N ASP A 20 -16.47 -4.69 12.85
CA ASP A 20 -15.13 -4.15 13.10
C ASP A 20 -14.98 -2.79 12.39
N PRO A 21 -14.57 -1.72 13.10
CA PRO A 21 -14.37 -0.42 12.49
C PRO A 21 -13.25 -0.48 11.46
N VAL A 22 -13.48 0.21 10.34
CA VAL A 22 -12.49 0.44 9.29
C VAL A 22 -11.26 1.11 9.88
N ARG A 23 -10.10 0.45 9.79
CA ARG A 23 -8.82 0.94 10.33
C ARG A 23 -7.73 0.84 9.28
N ILE A 24 -6.79 1.78 9.35
CA ILE A 24 -5.52 1.70 8.66
C ILE A 24 -4.67 0.62 9.34
N TYR A 25 -4.02 -0.22 8.54
CA TYR A 25 -2.97 -1.11 9.02
C TYR A 25 -1.63 -0.37 9.10
N ASN A 26 -0.83 -0.68 10.12
CA ASN A 26 0.47 -0.07 10.41
C ASN A 26 0.45 1.48 10.57
N PRO A 27 -0.49 2.07 11.32
CA PRO A 27 -0.56 3.54 11.45
C PRO A 27 0.71 4.16 12.09
N GLU A 28 1.55 3.38 12.76
CA GLU A 28 2.83 3.83 13.30
C GLU A 28 3.80 4.32 12.22
N ALA A 29 3.71 3.81 10.98
CA ALA A 29 4.51 4.31 9.85
C ALA A 29 4.29 5.81 9.61
N LEU A 30 3.12 6.36 9.98
CA LEU A 30 2.80 7.78 9.84
C LEU A 30 3.66 8.69 10.74
N GLN A 31 4.34 8.13 11.74
CA GLN A 31 5.08 8.88 12.75
C GLN A 31 6.60 8.85 12.55
N ARG A 32 7.09 8.16 11.51
CA ARG A 32 8.54 7.92 11.31
C ARG A 32 9.33 9.13 10.78
N GLY A 33 8.68 10.27 10.56
CA GLY A 33 9.34 11.50 10.12
C GLY A 33 9.97 11.42 8.72
N THR A 34 9.50 10.51 7.86
CA THR A 34 9.97 10.39 6.47
C THR A 34 9.29 11.40 5.55
N ARG A 35 9.92 11.70 4.42
CA ARG A 35 9.35 12.59 3.38
C ARG A 35 8.38 11.88 2.44
N ALA A 36 8.39 10.55 2.44
CA ALA A 36 7.52 9.73 1.61
C ALA A 36 6.98 8.53 2.38
N ILE A 37 5.85 8.02 1.89
CA ILE A 37 5.15 6.85 2.43
C ILE A 37 4.51 6.03 1.31
N CYS A 38 4.37 4.72 1.52
CA CYS A 38 3.66 3.80 0.65
C CYS A 38 2.24 3.50 1.16
N LEU A 39 1.32 3.24 0.23
CA LEU A 39 -0.03 2.77 0.46
C LEU A 39 -0.24 1.45 -0.27
N THR A 40 -0.88 0.48 0.37
CA THR A 40 -1.28 -0.80 -0.25
C THR A 40 -2.76 -1.12 0.02
N GLU A 41 -3.34 -2.08 -0.70
CA GLU A 41 -4.73 -2.53 -0.52
C GLU A 41 -4.89 -3.65 0.51
N GLY A 42 -3.77 -4.15 1.02
CA GLY A 42 -3.71 -5.26 1.97
C GLY A 42 -2.60 -5.10 3.00
N GLU A 43 -2.81 -5.74 4.15
CA GLU A 43 -1.85 -5.75 5.25
C GLU A 43 -0.56 -6.50 4.88
N PHE A 44 -0.65 -7.55 4.07
CA PHE A 44 0.51 -8.35 3.71
C PHE A 44 1.46 -7.61 2.76
N ASP A 45 0.92 -6.93 1.76
CA ASP A 45 1.70 -6.06 0.87
C ASP A 45 2.35 -4.91 1.63
N CYS A 46 1.67 -4.40 2.66
CA CYS A 46 2.23 -3.41 3.56
C CYS A 46 3.43 -3.97 4.34
N VAL A 47 3.34 -5.21 4.85
CA VAL A 47 4.46 -5.88 5.51
C VAL A 47 5.63 -6.10 4.55
N VAL A 48 5.38 -6.48 3.30
CA VAL A 48 6.45 -6.67 2.29
C VAL A 48 7.13 -5.34 1.97
N ALA A 49 6.38 -4.25 1.80
CA ALA A 49 6.94 -2.92 1.60
C ALA A 49 7.80 -2.46 2.80
N GLU A 50 7.33 -2.73 4.02
CA GLU A 50 8.06 -2.47 5.28
C GLU A 50 9.36 -3.30 5.36
N LEU A 51 9.30 -4.58 5.00
CA LEU A 51 10.46 -5.46 4.86
C LEU A 51 11.44 -4.99 3.79
N CYS A 52 11.03 -4.07 2.93
CA CYS A 52 11.87 -3.42 1.95
C CYS A 52 12.27 -2.00 2.37
N ASP A 53 12.26 -1.66 3.66
CA ASP A 53 12.53 -0.32 4.23
C ASP A 53 11.73 0.82 3.56
N MET A 54 10.50 0.54 3.15
CA MET A 54 9.57 1.56 2.68
C MET A 54 8.48 1.71 3.73
N PRO A 55 8.41 2.85 4.45
CA PRO A 55 7.32 3.12 5.37
C PRO A 55 6.00 2.96 4.63
N CYS A 56 5.11 2.11 5.13
CA CYS A 56 3.90 1.74 4.43
C CYS A 56 2.70 1.64 5.37
N ILE A 57 1.52 2.01 4.87
CA ILE A 57 0.24 1.71 5.51
C ILE A 57 -0.66 0.89 4.58
N GLY A 58 -1.41 -0.04 5.17
CA GLY A 58 -2.40 -0.84 4.44
C GLY A 58 -3.79 -0.23 4.55
N LEU A 59 -4.46 -0.04 3.41
CA LEU A 59 -5.81 0.49 3.34
C LEU A 59 -6.85 -0.65 3.28
N PRO A 60 -8.01 -0.50 3.94
CA PRO A 60 -9.04 -1.53 3.95
C PRO A 60 -9.89 -1.59 2.67
N GLY A 61 -9.71 -0.68 1.70
CA GLY A 61 -10.45 -0.70 0.43
C GLY A 61 -10.94 0.68 0.01
N ALA A 62 -11.24 0.85 -1.29
CA ALA A 62 -11.58 2.13 -1.89
C ALA A 62 -12.82 2.80 -1.27
N GLN A 63 -13.83 2.00 -0.91
CA GLN A 63 -15.09 2.51 -0.32
C GLN A 63 -14.94 2.95 1.14
N SER A 64 -13.81 2.63 1.76
CA SER A 64 -13.54 2.87 3.18
C SER A 64 -12.74 4.15 3.43
N TRP A 65 -12.47 4.95 2.40
CA TRP A 65 -11.67 6.17 2.51
C TRP A 65 -12.30 7.19 3.46
N GLN A 66 -11.51 7.74 4.37
CA GLN A 66 -11.95 8.77 5.31
C GLN A 66 -11.22 10.09 5.05
N PRO A 67 -11.91 11.25 5.05
CA PRO A 67 -11.26 12.56 4.86
C PRO A 67 -10.12 12.86 5.85
N ALA A 68 -10.17 12.28 7.06
CA ALA A 68 -9.09 12.41 8.03
C ALA A 68 -7.76 11.81 7.53
N TRP A 69 -7.82 10.75 6.72
CA TRP A 69 -6.61 10.11 6.18
C TRP A 69 -5.90 10.99 5.14
N THR A 70 -6.66 11.78 4.37
CA THR A 70 -6.08 12.79 3.48
C THR A 70 -5.18 13.75 4.27
N ARG A 71 -5.67 14.28 5.38
CA ARG A 71 -4.90 15.21 6.24
C ARG A 71 -3.63 14.57 6.80
N LEU A 72 -3.68 13.28 7.14
CA LEU A 72 -2.51 12.54 7.61
C LEU A 72 -1.46 12.36 6.51
N LEU A 73 -1.87 12.34 5.24
CA LEU A 73 -1.00 12.08 4.10
C LEU A 73 -0.52 13.35 3.39
N GLU A 74 -1.12 14.51 3.67
CA GLU A 74 -0.66 15.82 3.16
C GLU A 74 0.74 16.22 3.66
N GLN A 75 1.21 15.63 4.78
CA GLN A 75 2.54 15.92 5.33
C GLN A 75 3.70 15.35 4.49
N TYR A 76 3.43 14.45 3.55
CA TYR A 76 4.45 13.81 2.72
C TYR A 76 4.61 14.52 1.38
N ASP A 77 5.84 14.61 0.90
CA ASP A 77 6.12 15.08 -0.47
C ASP A 77 5.59 14.10 -1.52
N SER A 78 5.61 12.80 -1.19
CA SER A 78 5.26 11.73 -2.10
C SER A 78 4.57 10.60 -1.36
N VAL A 79 3.38 10.27 -1.85
CA VAL A 79 2.57 9.16 -1.39
C VAL A 79 2.52 8.15 -2.53
N PHE A 80 3.22 7.03 -2.36
CA PHE A 80 3.30 5.98 -3.37
C PHE A 80 2.18 4.98 -3.17
N PHE A 81 1.22 4.91 -4.09
CA PHE A 81 0.23 3.85 -4.06
C PHE A 81 0.72 2.67 -4.88
N LEU A 82 1.01 1.55 -4.19
CA LEU A 82 1.42 0.30 -4.82
C LEU A 82 0.14 -0.42 -5.22
N GLN A 83 -0.21 -0.28 -6.49
CA GLN A 83 -1.47 -0.73 -7.03
C GLN A 83 -1.32 -2.17 -7.53
N ASP A 84 -2.22 -3.04 -7.08
CA ASP A 84 -2.36 -4.38 -7.63
C ASP A 84 -2.82 -4.29 -9.11
N ASP A 85 -2.40 -5.26 -9.92
CA ASP A 85 -2.73 -5.31 -11.36
C ASP A 85 -4.13 -5.92 -11.62
N ASP A 86 -5.14 -5.41 -10.91
CA ASP A 86 -6.53 -5.85 -11.02
C ASP A 86 -7.54 -4.68 -11.02
N ASP A 87 -8.83 -5.01 -11.12
CA ASP A 87 -9.90 -3.99 -11.12
C ASP A 87 -10.10 -3.30 -9.78
N ALA A 88 -9.81 -3.99 -8.66
CA ALA A 88 -9.92 -3.42 -7.33
C ALA A 88 -8.87 -2.32 -7.15
N GLY A 89 -7.63 -2.58 -7.56
CA GLY A 89 -6.56 -1.59 -7.48
C GLY A 89 -6.73 -0.41 -8.40
N ARG A 90 -7.22 -0.62 -9.63
CA ARG A 90 -7.64 0.49 -10.49
C ARG A 90 -8.74 1.33 -9.85
N THR A 91 -9.67 0.71 -9.12
CA THR A 91 -10.75 1.41 -8.42
C THR A 91 -10.22 2.22 -7.23
N MET A 92 -9.32 1.64 -6.44
CA MET A 92 -8.64 2.34 -5.35
C MET A 92 -7.82 3.52 -5.86
N ALA A 93 -7.02 3.34 -6.92
CA ALA A 93 -6.22 4.41 -7.51
C ALA A 93 -7.08 5.63 -7.88
N LYS A 94 -8.25 5.40 -8.50
CA LYS A 94 -9.21 6.46 -8.82
C LYS A 94 -9.77 7.14 -7.58
N ALA A 95 -10.06 6.38 -6.53
CA ALA A 95 -10.56 6.93 -5.26
C ALA A 95 -9.50 7.81 -4.56
N LEU A 96 -8.22 7.46 -4.66
CA LEU A 96 -7.09 8.20 -4.08
C LEU A 96 -6.70 9.44 -4.90
N ALA A 97 -6.90 9.42 -6.23
CA ALA A 97 -6.43 10.46 -7.14
C ALA A 97 -7.00 11.86 -6.84
N LYS A 98 -8.25 11.94 -6.37
CA LYS A 98 -8.87 13.22 -6.00
C LYS A 98 -8.33 13.76 -4.66
N PRO A 99 -8.38 13.03 -3.53
CA PRO A 99 -7.91 13.54 -2.25
C PRO A 99 -6.39 13.77 -2.19
N LEU A 100 -5.59 12.97 -2.91
CA LEU A 100 -4.12 13.03 -2.83
C LEU A 100 -3.47 13.62 -4.09
N ARG A 101 -4.22 14.43 -4.86
CA ARG A 101 -3.79 14.94 -6.17
C ARG A 101 -2.40 15.60 -6.17
N SER A 102 -2.02 16.24 -5.08
CA SER A 102 -0.77 17.01 -4.98
C SER A 102 0.48 16.14 -4.84
N ASN A 103 0.37 14.93 -4.28
CA ASN A 103 1.52 14.12 -3.89
C ASN A 103 1.38 12.61 -4.22
N LEU A 104 0.25 12.16 -4.77
CA LEU A 104 0.03 10.77 -5.16
C LEU A 104 0.89 10.36 -6.36
N ARG A 105 1.55 9.20 -6.24
CA ARG A 105 2.24 8.50 -7.31
C ARG A 105 1.79 7.05 -7.33
N THR A 106 1.06 6.66 -8.37
CA THR A 106 0.59 5.28 -8.53
C THR A 106 1.67 4.45 -9.22
N ILE A 107 2.05 3.33 -8.60
CA ILE A 107 3.02 2.36 -9.12
C ILE A 107 2.31 1.03 -9.30
N VAL A 108 2.14 0.58 -10.55
CA VAL A 108 1.44 -0.68 -10.85
C VAL A 108 2.38 -1.87 -10.70
N MET A 109 1.95 -2.88 -9.94
CA MET A 109 2.63 -4.16 -9.75
C MET A 109 2.31 -5.11 -10.92
N ASN A 110 2.86 -4.82 -12.10
CA ASN A 110 2.61 -5.59 -13.33
C ASN A 110 2.59 -7.11 -13.09
N GLY A 111 1.46 -7.76 -13.35
CA GLY A 111 1.31 -9.21 -13.22
C GLY A 111 0.92 -9.73 -11.82
N GLY A 112 0.65 -8.86 -10.84
CA GLY A 112 0.14 -9.29 -9.54
C GLY A 112 0.03 -8.20 -8.48
N ASP A 113 0.46 -8.52 -7.27
CA ASP A 113 0.50 -7.65 -6.09
C ASP A 113 1.97 -7.38 -5.67
N VAL A 114 2.15 -6.57 -4.61
CA VAL A 114 3.49 -6.23 -4.09
C VAL A 114 4.23 -7.48 -3.66
N THR A 115 3.51 -8.43 -3.06
CA THR A 115 4.07 -9.69 -2.58
C THR A 115 4.58 -10.55 -3.73
N SER A 116 3.80 -10.75 -4.79
CA SER A 116 4.23 -11.53 -5.95
C SER A 116 5.42 -10.88 -6.65
N PHE A 117 5.42 -9.55 -6.80
CA PHE A 117 6.55 -8.82 -7.39
C PHE A 117 7.82 -9.01 -6.55
N PHE A 118 7.71 -8.93 -5.22
CA PHE A 118 8.83 -9.17 -4.32
C PHE A 118 9.37 -10.60 -4.42
N LEU A 119 8.49 -11.60 -4.47
CA LEU A 119 8.90 -13.01 -4.57
C LEU A 119 9.63 -13.31 -5.89
N GLU A 120 9.25 -12.64 -6.97
CA GLU A 120 9.85 -12.83 -8.29
C GLU A 120 11.18 -12.08 -8.45
N HIS A 121 11.25 -10.81 -8.02
CA HIS A 121 12.36 -9.92 -8.34
C HIS A 121 13.23 -9.52 -7.15
N GLY A 122 12.75 -9.77 -5.93
CA GLY A 122 13.45 -9.45 -4.70
C GLY A 122 13.33 -7.99 -4.23
N ARG A 123 13.94 -7.73 -3.07
CA ARG A 123 13.87 -6.47 -2.33
C ARG A 123 14.33 -5.25 -3.14
N GLU A 124 15.51 -5.31 -3.73
CA GLU A 124 16.11 -4.16 -4.41
C GLU A 124 15.33 -3.75 -5.65
N ALA A 125 14.83 -4.71 -6.42
CA ALA A 125 14.00 -4.45 -7.59
C ALA A 125 12.68 -3.75 -7.20
N LEU A 126 12.05 -4.18 -6.10
CA LEU A 126 10.84 -3.53 -5.59
C LEU A 126 11.13 -2.10 -5.12
N ARG A 127 12.21 -1.89 -4.36
CA ARG A 127 12.63 -0.54 -3.92
C ARG A 127 12.92 0.38 -5.10
N GLU A 128 13.65 -0.11 -6.10
CA GLU A 128 13.97 0.66 -7.30
C GLU A 128 12.72 1.01 -8.09
N LYS A 129 11.76 0.08 -8.24
CA LYS A 129 10.51 0.32 -8.94
C LYS A 129 9.67 1.44 -8.28
N VAL A 130 9.69 1.54 -6.95
CA VAL A 130 8.91 2.53 -6.20
C VAL A 130 9.64 3.87 -6.07
N LEU A 131 10.89 3.85 -5.65
CA LEU A 131 11.67 5.05 -5.30
C LEU A 131 12.51 5.60 -6.46
N GLY A 132 12.66 4.82 -7.54
CA GLY A 132 13.59 5.11 -8.63
C GLY A 132 15.04 4.75 -8.28
N LYS A 133 15.92 4.81 -9.28
CA LYS A 133 17.36 4.66 -9.06
C LYS A 133 17.87 5.82 -8.20
N GLN A 134 18.49 5.50 -7.06
CA GLN A 134 19.28 6.46 -6.31
C GLN A 134 20.47 6.84 -7.18
N GLN A 135 20.45 8.03 -7.79
CA GLN A 135 21.61 8.53 -8.49
C GLN A 135 22.62 8.96 -7.43
N GLU A 136 23.72 8.22 -7.32
CA GLU A 136 24.84 8.54 -6.44
C GLU A 136 25.22 10.00 -6.66
N ARG A 137 24.87 10.87 -5.71
CA ARG A 137 25.38 12.24 -5.67
C ARG A 137 26.84 12.13 -5.25
N SER A 138 27.72 12.07 -6.24
CA SER A 138 29.15 12.36 -6.11
C SER A 138 29.40 13.78 -5.61
#